data_AF-A0A951VHA8-F1
#
_entry.id   AF-A0A951VHA8-F1
#
_cell.length_a   1.000
_cell.length_b   1.000
_cell.length_c   1.000
_cell.angle_alpha   90.00
_cell.angle_beta   90.00
_cell.angle_gamma   90.00
#
_symmetry.space_group_name_H-M   'P 1'
#
loop_
_entity.id
_entity.type
_entity.pdbx_description
1 polymer ?
#
loop_
_entity_poly.entity_id
_entity_poly.type
_entity_poly.pdbx_seq_one_letter_code
_entity_poly.pdbx_strand_id
1 'polypeptide(L)'
;MIRINKNSQLFKKFWIILVFAMVSIFVGCQDDMTVQTTDDPTTDQEALERLVSEDSVLTSFEPNYNEGGEMDILQKTNTEIYPFRVGHKMRLVNRNVNINIAGDTAYGLITNTFEGILYIKGSYDPNATNPDTLITKPFTSVVTRNIVFVKIANTPRPLHNWKIAAISLPEGGTQSSNINITKLTAFLPNGDTLEINSPNDYYLVRHWGFWWRWHHIPVIPKNQDVLLQVELTSAYADTDFVTLTYGANRLGMHRTKKKFELISSTQNGSVFNKVYEQTYRTHQYVGFYHAIINAMPKQVVFDDAAPVEMESWGIPYFVRP
;
A
#
# COMPACT_ATOMS: atom_id res chain seq x y z
N MET A 1 -37.62 33.93 -52.82
CA MET A 1 -37.85 32.64 -52.13
C MET A 1 -36.57 32.30 -51.35
N ILE A 2 -36.54 32.62 -50.04
CA ILE A 2 -35.33 32.49 -49.21
C ILE A 2 -35.22 31.05 -48.73
N ARG A 3 -34.15 30.36 -49.17
CA ARG A 3 -33.82 28.98 -48.75
C ARG A 3 -33.13 29.05 -47.39
N ILE A 4 -33.88 28.80 -46.31
CA ILE A 4 -33.33 28.68 -44.95
C ILE A 4 -32.53 27.38 -44.89
N ASN A 5 -31.22 27.51 -44.63
CA ASN A 5 -30.25 26.43 -44.62
C ASN A 5 -30.45 25.55 -43.36
N LYS A 6 -31.09 24.37 -43.54
CA LYS A 6 -31.43 23.41 -42.45
C LYS A 6 -30.20 22.85 -41.70
N ASN A 7 -28.98 23.02 -42.20
CA ASN A 7 -27.77 22.47 -41.60
C ASN A 7 -27.26 23.22 -40.35
N SER A 8 -27.69 24.47 -40.14
CA SER A 8 -27.28 25.27 -38.95
C SER A 8 -27.97 24.81 -37.66
N GLN A 9 -29.19 24.27 -37.77
CA GLN A 9 -30.00 23.82 -36.63
C GLN A 9 -29.53 22.47 -36.06
N LEU A 10 -29.00 21.58 -36.92
CA LEU A 10 -28.46 20.28 -36.50
C LEU A 10 -27.12 20.42 -35.78
N PHE A 11 -26.23 21.31 -36.24
CA PHE A 11 -24.96 21.59 -35.56
C PHE A 11 -25.15 22.22 -34.18
N LYS A 12 -26.13 23.13 -34.03
CA LYS A 12 -26.48 23.71 -32.71
C LYS A 12 -27.08 22.69 -31.75
N LYS A 13 -27.91 21.75 -32.23
CA LYS A 13 -28.45 20.66 -31.40
C LYS A 13 -27.37 19.66 -30.98
N PHE A 14 -26.39 19.38 -31.83
CA PHE A 14 -25.27 18.49 -31.50
C PHE A 14 -24.36 19.09 -30.42
N TRP A 15 -24.09 20.41 -30.47
CA TRP A 15 -23.32 21.10 -29.43
C TRP A 15 -24.06 21.18 -28.08
N ILE A 16 -25.39 21.34 -28.07
CA ILE A 16 -26.17 21.36 -26.81
C ILE A 16 -26.19 19.98 -26.14
N ILE A 17 -26.24 18.89 -26.91
CA ILE A 17 -26.18 17.52 -26.39
C ILE A 17 -24.77 17.19 -25.89
N LEU A 18 -23.72 17.65 -26.57
CA LEU A 18 -22.33 17.47 -26.12
C LEU A 18 -22.05 18.19 -24.79
N VAL A 19 -22.60 19.39 -24.60
CA VAL A 19 -22.45 20.16 -23.35
C VAL A 19 -23.26 19.51 -22.20
N PHE A 20 -24.45 18.96 -22.46
CA PHE A 20 -25.22 18.23 -21.44
C PHE A 20 -24.61 16.85 -21.08
N ALA A 21 -23.95 16.19 -22.03
CA ALA A 21 -23.21 14.95 -21.80
C ALA A 21 -21.88 15.18 -21.02
N MET A 22 -21.29 16.37 -21.12
CA MET A 22 -20.11 16.75 -20.33
C MET A 22 -20.44 17.09 -18.86
N VAL A 23 -21.64 17.62 -18.60
CA VAL A 23 -22.09 17.95 -17.22
C VAL A 23 -22.54 16.70 -16.45
N SER A 24 -22.94 15.63 -17.13
CA SER A 24 -23.38 14.38 -16.50
C SER A 24 -22.26 13.43 -16.07
N ILE A 25 -20.99 13.78 -16.30
CA ILE A 25 -19.82 13.00 -15.83
C ILE A 25 -19.33 13.47 -14.44
N PHE A 26 -19.90 14.54 -13.88
CA PHE A 26 -19.51 15.06 -12.55
C PHE A 26 -20.44 14.67 -11.39
N VAL A 27 -21.42 13.79 -11.61
CA VAL A 27 -22.28 13.26 -10.54
C VAL A 27 -22.19 11.75 -10.53
N GLY A 28 -21.17 11.24 -9.84
CA GLY A 28 -20.93 9.80 -9.67
C GLY A 28 -19.99 9.53 -8.50
N CYS A 29 -20.59 9.44 -7.30
CA CYS A 29 -20.04 8.93 -6.03
C CYS A 29 -18.77 9.59 -5.48
N GLN A 30 -18.98 10.66 -4.71
CA GLN A 30 -18.18 10.91 -3.51
C GLN A 30 -18.56 9.86 -2.47
N ASP A 31 -17.66 8.90 -2.26
CA ASP A 31 -17.51 8.21 -0.98
C ASP A 31 -16.00 8.08 -0.73
N ASP A 32 -15.39 9.22 -0.46
CA ASP A 32 -14.15 9.30 0.30
C ASP A 32 -14.35 10.41 1.33
N MET A 33 -14.56 10.01 2.59
CA MET A 33 -14.43 10.94 3.71
C MET A 33 -12.96 11.35 3.83
N THR A 34 -12.53 12.28 2.98
CA THR A 34 -11.44 13.18 3.32
C THR A 34 -12.09 14.40 3.96
N VAL A 35 -11.92 14.56 5.27
CA VAL A 35 -12.19 15.81 5.94
C VAL A 35 -11.18 16.81 5.40
N GLN A 36 -11.49 17.46 4.28
CA GLN A 36 -10.78 18.67 3.85
C GLN A 36 -11.24 19.80 4.76
N THR A 37 -10.51 20.05 5.84
CA THR A 37 -10.60 21.34 6.53
C THR A 37 -10.10 22.40 5.56
N THR A 38 -11.02 23.22 5.03
CA THR A 38 -10.74 24.34 4.12
C THR A 38 -10.04 25.51 4.80
N ASP A 39 -9.90 25.47 6.13
CA ASP A 39 -9.22 26.51 6.89
C ASP A 39 -7.70 26.24 6.96
N ASP A 40 -6.92 27.31 6.86
CA ASP A 40 -5.48 27.24 7.08
C ASP A 40 -5.21 26.88 8.56
N PRO A 41 -4.29 25.92 8.82
CA PRO A 41 -4.00 25.50 10.18
C PRO A 41 -3.49 26.68 11.01
N THR A 42 -4.08 26.85 12.18
CA THR A 42 -3.79 27.97 13.09
C THR A 42 -2.72 27.61 14.13
N THR A 43 -2.45 26.32 14.30
CA THR A 43 -1.43 25.80 15.21
C THR A 43 -0.36 24.99 14.48
N ASP A 44 0.83 24.88 15.09
CA ASP A 44 1.89 23.99 14.62
C ASP A 44 1.40 22.53 14.57
N GLN A 45 0.58 22.10 15.54
CA GLN A 45 0.02 20.74 15.57
C GLN A 45 -0.87 20.45 14.35
N GLU A 46 -1.86 21.32 14.07
CA GLU A 46 -2.74 21.19 12.89
C GLU A 46 -1.97 21.21 11.58
N ALA A 47 -0.91 22.02 11.51
CA ALA A 47 -0.04 22.08 10.33
C ALA A 47 0.70 20.76 10.09
N LEU A 48 1.22 20.13 11.15
CA LEU A 48 1.92 18.85 11.04
C LEU A 48 0.98 17.71 10.64
N GLU A 49 -0.23 17.67 11.19
CA GLU A 49 -1.28 16.72 10.79
C GLU A 49 -1.70 16.87 9.32
N ARG A 50 -1.78 18.12 8.83
CA ARG A 50 -2.05 18.42 7.42
C ARG A 50 -0.92 17.99 6.49
N LEU A 51 0.34 18.21 6.89
CA LEU A 51 1.49 17.73 6.11
C LEU A 51 1.48 16.19 5.97
N VAL A 52 1.01 15.48 6.99
CA VAL A 52 0.85 14.03 6.96
C VAL A 52 -0.24 13.60 5.97
N SER A 53 -1.39 14.26 5.97
CA SER A 53 -2.52 13.87 5.12
C SER A 53 -2.29 14.14 3.63
N GLU A 54 -1.54 15.19 3.29
CA GLU A 54 -1.25 15.56 1.91
C GLU A 54 -0.03 14.82 1.33
N ASP A 55 0.73 14.10 2.15
CA ASP A 55 1.98 13.49 1.71
C ASP A 55 1.80 12.28 0.78
N SER A 56 2.48 12.29 -0.36
CA SER A 56 2.34 11.23 -1.36
C SER A 56 2.90 9.87 -0.95
N VAL A 57 3.94 9.80 -0.12
CA VAL A 57 4.55 8.54 0.36
C VAL A 57 3.73 7.94 1.51
N LEU A 58 2.98 8.76 2.24
CA LEU A 58 2.04 8.30 3.24
C LEU A 58 0.73 7.82 2.58
N THR A 59 0.22 8.57 1.62
CA THR A 59 -1.05 8.28 0.94
C THR A 59 -0.97 7.16 -0.10
N SER A 60 0.18 6.88 -0.72
CA SER A 60 0.30 5.79 -1.69
C SER A 60 0.36 4.38 -1.08
N PHE A 61 0.51 4.28 0.25
CA PHE A 61 0.50 3.00 0.96
C PHE A 61 -0.92 2.38 0.96
N GLU A 62 -1.94 3.14 1.35
CA GLU A 62 -3.29 2.62 1.56
C GLU A 62 -3.92 1.96 0.33
N PRO A 63 -3.79 2.50 -0.90
CA PRO A 63 -4.34 1.85 -2.09
C PRO A 63 -3.67 0.51 -2.43
N ASN A 64 -2.40 0.33 -2.05
CA ASN A 64 -1.71 -0.95 -2.21
C ASN A 64 -2.02 -1.89 -1.03
N TYR A 65 -2.30 -1.34 0.15
CA TYR A 65 -2.59 -2.13 1.36
C TYR A 65 -4.00 -2.70 1.35
N ASN A 66 -4.98 -1.92 0.86
CA ASN A 66 -6.34 -2.37 0.63
C ASN A 66 -6.42 -3.08 -0.72
N GLU A 67 -6.33 -4.40 -0.78
CA GLU A 67 -6.38 -5.18 -2.02
C GLU A 67 -7.77 -5.24 -2.69
N GLY A 68 -8.76 -4.49 -2.20
CA GLY A 68 -10.08 -4.38 -2.82
C GLY A 68 -10.89 -5.68 -2.80
N GLY A 69 -10.44 -6.69 -2.04
CA GLY A 69 -10.98 -8.04 -2.05
C GLY A 69 -10.05 -8.99 -2.82
N GLU A 70 -10.63 -9.84 -3.67
CA GLU A 70 -9.88 -10.89 -4.37
C GLU A 70 -8.98 -10.34 -5.48
N MET A 71 -7.71 -10.72 -5.47
CA MET A 71 -6.71 -10.38 -6.49
C MET A 71 -6.04 -11.66 -7.03
N ASP A 72 -5.59 -11.64 -8.28
CA ASP A 72 -4.99 -12.79 -8.99
C ASP A 72 -3.64 -13.21 -8.38
N ILE A 73 -3.65 -14.27 -7.56
CA ILE A 73 -2.48 -15.06 -7.13
C ILE A 73 -2.93 -16.51 -6.88
N LEU A 74 -2.17 -17.47 -7.44
CA LEU A 74 -2.44 -18.92 -7.40
C LEU A 74 -1.57 -19.68 -6.37
N GLN A 75 -2.15 -20.76 -5.81
CA GLN A 75 -1.60 -22.05 -5.29
C GLN A 75 -2.03 -22.46 -3.85
N LYS A 76 -2.28 -23.78 -3.65
CA LYS A 76 -3.13 -24.60 -2.71
C LYS A 76 -2.62 -24.98 -1.26
N THR A 77 -3.56 -25.49 -0.39
CA THR A 77 -3.54 -26.52 0.72
C THR A 77 -3.80 -26.23 2.25
N ASN A 78 -4.82 -26.83 2.94
CA ASN A 78 -4.65 -27.47 4.29
C ASN A 78 -5.74 -27.63 5.44
N THR A 79 -6.98 -27.13 5.43
CA THR A 79 -8.16 -28.02 5.61
C THR A 79 -9.00 -27.81 4.37
N GLU A 80 -8.80 -28.72 3.44
CA GLU A 80 -9.13 -28.78 2.03
C GLU A 80 -9.52 -27.53 1.26
N ILE A 81 -9.22 -26.30 1.68
CA ILE A 81 -9.58 -25.18 0.82
C ILE A 81 -8.53 -25.09 -0.26
N TYR A 82 -8.99 -25.18 -1.49
CA TYR A 82 -8.22 -24.96 -2.68
C TYR A 82 -8.49 -23.52 -3.15
N PRO A 83 -7.79 -22.51 -2.61
CA PRO A 83 -8.01 -21.13 -2.98
C PRO A 83 -7.58 -20.89 -4.42
N PHE A 84 -8.50 -20.33 -5.18
CA PHE A 84 -8.26 -19.77 -6.51
C PHE A 84 -7.78 -18.32 -6.41
N ARG A 85 -8.35 -17.57 -5.46
CA ARG A 85 -8.03 -16.15 -5.24
C ARG A 85 -8.01 -15.82 -3.77
N VAL A 86 -7.00 -15.05 -3.39
CA VAL A 86 -6.81 -14.57 -2.02
C VAL A 86 -6.51 -13.10 -2.07
N GLY A 87 -7.31 -12.32 -1.39
CA GLY A 87 -6.95 -10.95 -1.09
C GLY A 87 -7.83 -10.37 -0.02
N HIS A 88 -7.43 -9.21 0.48
CA HIS A 88 -8.13 -8.57 1.58
C HIS A 88 -8.67 -7.21 1.20
N LYS A 89 -9.82 -6.87 1.77
CA LYS A 89 -10.31 -5.49 1.73
C LYS A 89 -10.03 -4.85 3.07
N MET A 90 -9.36 -3.70 3.05
CA MET A 90 -9.06 -2.92 4.24
C MET A 90 -9.87 -1.65 4.25
N ARG A 91 -10.38 -1.30 5.42
CA ARG A 91 -11.00 0.00 5.67
C ARG A 91 -10.25 0.66 6.82
N LEU A 92 -9.69 1.84 6.56
CA LEU A 92 -9.11 2.65 7.63
C LEU A 92 -10.25 3.07 8.58
N VAL A 93 -10.15 2.67 9.84
CA VAL A 93 -11.15 3.00 10.87
C VAL A 93 -10.66 4.01 11.87
N ASN A 94 -9.34 4.06 12.07
CA ASN A 94 -8.71 5.03 12.94
C ASN A 94 -7.34 5.41 12.39
N ARG A 95 -7.04 6.70 12.43
CA ARG A 95 -5.70 7.24 12.21
C ARG A 95 -5.36 8.09 13.41
N ASN A 96 -4.41 7.63 14.20
CA ASN A 96 -3.84 8.38 15.31
C ASN A 96 -2.48 8.91 14.90
N VAL A 97 -2.25 10.21 15.09
CA VAL A 97 -0.96 10.86 14.86
C VAL A 97 -0.54 11.48 16.18
N ASN A 98 0.41 10.84 16.87
CA ASN A 98 0.97 11.37 18.10
C ASN A 98 2.24 12.15 17.76
N ILE A 99 2.25 13.46 18.01
CA ILE A 99 3.37 14.35 17.68
C ILE A 99 3.94 14.94 18.96
N ASN A 100 5.25 14.81 19.11
CA ASN A 100 6.01 15.45 20.17
C ASN A 100 6.94 16.52 19.58
N ILE A 101 6.68 17.78 19.90
CA ILE A 101 7.50 18.92 19.46
C ILE A 101 8.64 19.14 20.45
N ALA A 102 9.87 19.08 19.96
CA ALA A 102 11.10 19.29 20.72
C ALA A 102 11.91 20.42 20.05
N GLY A 103 11.54 21.67 20.35
CA GLY A 103 12.18 22.86 19.78
C GLY A 103 11.90 22.97 18.28
N ASP A 104 12.98 22.94 17.47
CA ASP A 104 12.91 23.04 16.00
C ASP A 104 12.74 21.68 15.30
N THR A 105 12.57 20.59 16.06
CA THR A 105 12.29 19.25 15.55
C THR A 105 11.00 18.74 16.17
N ALA A 106 10.22 17.97 15.42
CA ALA A 106 9.09 17.23 15.97
C ALA A 106 9.14 15.77 15.54
N TYR A 107 8.78 14.87 16.45
CA TYR A 107 8.76 13.43 16.21
C TYR A 107 7.31 12.96 16.26
N GLY A 108 6.86 12.34 15.18
CA GLY A 108 5.52 11.81 15.03
C GLY A 108 5.51 10.29 14.96
N LEU A 109 4.53 9.66 15.63
CA LEU A 109 4.15 8.26 15.41
C LEU A 109 2.75 8.24 14.78
N ILE A 110 2.66 7.77 13.55
CA ILE A 110 1.38 7.43 12.91
C ILE A 110 1.03 6.00 13.27
N THR A 111 -0.17 5.81 13.82
CA THR A 111 -0.79 4.50 14.03
C THR A 111 -2.11 4.47 13.28
N ASN A 112 -2.15 3.72 12.18
CA ASN A 112 -3.36 3.47 11.41
C ASN A 112 -3.96 2.12 11.83
N THR A 113 -5.22 2.10 12.23
CA THR A 113 -5.97 0.88 12.48
C THR A 113 -6.91 0.62 11.32
N PHE A 114 -6.85 -0.59 10.78
CA PHE A 114 -7.69 -1.06 9.69
C PHE A 114 -8.60 -2.18 10.18
N GLU A 115 -9.86 -2.12 9.76
CA GLU A 115 -10.73 -3.30 9.72
C GLU A 115 -10.54 -3.99 8.38
N GLY A 116 -10.13 -5.25 8.44
CA GLY A 116 -9.87 -6.11 7.30
C GLY A 116 -10.92 -7.19 7.16
N ILE A 117 -11.23 -7.56 5.92
CA ILE A 117 -11.87 -8.85 5.59
C ILE A 117 -10.96 -9.55 4.60
N LEU A 118 -10.46 -10.73 4.97
CA LEU A 118 -9.75 -11.62 4.07
C LEU A 118 -10.79 -12.39 3.26
N TYR A 119 -10.72 -12.29 1.95
CA TYR A 119 -11.57 -13.00 1.00
C TYR A 119 -10.77 -14.12 0.36
N ILE A 120 -11.29 -15.33 0.46
CA ILE A 120 -10.72 -16.52 -0.14
C ILE A 120 -11.81 -17.11 -1.04
N LYS A 121 -11.67 -16.97 -2.36
CA LYS A 121 -12.45 -17.78 -3.30
C LYS A 121 -11.74 -19.10 -3.48
N GLY A 122 -12.44 -20.18 -3.13
CA GLY A 122 -11.91 -21.53 -3.13
C GLY A 122 -12.91 -22.56 -3.60
N SER A 123 -12.51 -23.82 -3.46
CA SER A 123 -13.43 -24.96 -3.39
C SER A 123 -12.92 -25.91 -2.32
N TYR A 124 -13.82 -26.77 -1.82
CA TYR A 124 -13.45 -27.93 -1.00
C TYR A 124 -13.12 -29.17 -1.86
N ASP A 125 -13.38 -29.13 -3.17
CA ASP A 125 -13.01 -30.20 -4.12
C ASP A 125 -11.60 -29.95 -4.70
N PRO A 126 -10.64 -30.88 -4.55
CA PRO A 126 -9.32 -30.77 -5.15
C PRO A 126 -9.31 -30.62 -6.67
N ASN A 127 -10.34 -31.16 -7.33
CA ASN A 127 -10.43 -31.25 -8.78
C ASN A 127 -11.31 -30.16 -9.39
N ALA A 128 -11.86 -29.26 -8.56
CA ALA A 128 -12.61 -28.12 -9.04
C ALA A 128 -11.73 -27.29 -9.98
N THR A 129 -12.28 -26.95 -11.14
CA THR A 129 -11.64 -26.05 -12.10
C THR A 129 -12.12 -24.60 -11.94
N ASN A 130 -13.18 -24.40 -11.17
CA ASN A 130 -13.77 -23.10 -10.86
C ASN A 130 -14.07 -23.02 -9.35
N PRO A 131 -13.99 -21.82 -8.74
CA PRO A 131 -14.37 -21.65 -7.35
C PRO A 131 -15.89 -21.82 -7.18
N ASP A 132 -16.29 -22.55 -6.15
CA ASP A 132 -17.69 -22.74 -5.75
C ASP A 132 -17.99 -22.12 -4.37
N THR A 133 -16.95 -21.70 -3.64
CA THR A 133 -17.02 -21.27 -2.26
C THR A 133 -16.32 -19.92 -2.09
N LEU A 134 -16.92 -19.06 -1.29
CA LEU A 134 -16.31 -17.82 -0.81
C LEU A 134 -16.21 -17.89 0.72
N ILE A 135 -14.98 -17.95 1.22
CA ILE A 135 -14.69 -17.81 2.65
C ILE A 135 -14.30 -16.37 2.94
N THR A 136 -14.87 -15.81 4.01
CA THR A 136 -14.54 -14.48 4.50
C THR A 136 -14.10 -14.55 5.95
N LYS A 137 -12.99 -13.88 6.28
CA LYS A 137 -12.46 -13.83 7.64
C LYS A 137 -12.25 -12.37 8.06
N PRO A 138 -13.02 -11.85 9.02
CA PRO A 138 -12.78 -10.52 9.54
C PRO A 138 -11.51 -10.51 10.40
N PHE A 139 -10.79 -9.40 10.37
CA PHE A 139 -9.62 -9.18 11.22
C PHE A 139 -9.32 -7.70 11.41
N THR A 140 -8.46 -7.40 12.37
CA THR A 140 -7.95 -6.04 12.59
C THR A 140 -6.47 -6.02 12.30
N SER A 141 -6.01 -4.98 11.62
CA SER A 141 -4.59 -4.75 11.36
C SER A 141 -4.19 -3.37 11.85
N VAL A 142 -2.98 -3.26 12.39
CA VAL A 142 -2.39 -1.99 12.80
C VAL A 142 -1.14 -1.76 11.97
N VAL A 143 -1.03 -0.57 11.37
CA VAL A 143 0.15 -0.13 10.63
C VAL A 143 0.76 1.06 11.35
N THR A 144 2.07 1.01 11.58
CA THR A 144 2.84 2.05 12.28
C THR A 144 3.89 2.66 11.36
N ARG A 145 4.13 3.97 11.53
CA ARG A 145 5.20 4.72 10.87
C ARG A 145 5.71 5.84 11.76
N ASN A 146 7.02 6.01 11.81
CA ASN A 146 7.68 7.16 12.42
C ASN A 146 7.86 8.29 11.39
N ILE A 147 7.68 9.54 11.82
CA ILE A 147 7.89 10.74 11.01
C ILE A 147 8.72 11.73 11.80
N VAL A 148 9.66 12.37 11.12
CA VAL A 148 10.45 13.47 11.65
C VAL A 148 10.12 14.73 10.88
N PHE A 149 9.80 15.79 11.62
CA PHE A 149 9.56 17.12 11.09
C PHE A 149 10.63 18.08 11.59
N VAL A 150 10.87 19.12 10.81
CA VAL A 150 11.84 20.17 11.10
C VAL A 150 11.20 21.53 10.84
N LYS A 151 11.45 22.47 11.75
CA LYS A 151 11.04 23.85 11.63
C LYS A 151 12.04 24.59 10.73
N ILE A 152 11.53 25.20 9.66
CA ILE A 152 12.30 25.93 8.64
C ILE A 152 12.05 27.44 8.68
N ALA A 153 11.00 27.87 9.37
CA ALA A 153 10.65 29.27 9.51
C ALA A 153 9.83 29.49 10.79
N ASN A 154 9.63 30.76 11.15
CA ASN A 154 8.78 31.17 12.26
C ASN A 154 7.88 32.32 11.82
N THR A 155 6.89 32.00 10.99
CA THR A 155 5.92 32.94 10.44
C THR A 155 4.54 32.75 11.09
N PRO A 156 3.62 33.72 10.94
CA PRO A 156 2.22 33.54 11.35
C PRO A 156 1.45 32.46 10.59
N ARG A 157 2.09 31.74 9.65
CA ARG A 157 1.50 30.64 8.88
C ARG A 157 2.18 29.32 9.26
N PRO A 158 1.69 28.59 10.29
CA PRO A 158 2.29 27.36 10.79
C PRO A 158 2.63 26.31 9.72
N LEU A 159 1.78 26.14 8.70
CA LEU A 159 2.02 25.19 7.60
C LEU A 159 3.32 25.45 6.81
N HIS A 160 3.74 26.70 6.73
CA HIS A 160 4.96 27.09 6.03
C HIS A 160 6.21 26.97 6.91
N ASN A 161 6.01 26.88 8.22
CA ASN A 161 7.08 26.80 9.20
C ASN A 161 7.67 25.40 9.30
N TRP A 162 6.91 24.36 8.95
CA TRP A 162 7.33 22.98 9.13
C TRP A 162 7.46 22.23 7.81
N LYS A 163 8.37 21.25 7.79
CA LYS A 163 8.51 20.29 6.70
C LYS A 163 8.78 18.90 7.25
N ILE A 164 8.32 17.88 6.52
CA ILE A 164 8.73 16.50 6.78
C ILE A 164 10.19 16.33 6.35
N ALA A 165 11.05 15.99 7.30
CA ALA A 165 12.45 15.68 7.07
C ALA A 165 12.67 14.19 6.78
N ALA A 166 11.97 13.30 7.48
CA ALA A 166 12.14 11.87 7.29
C ALA A 166 10.85 11.10 7.60
N ILE A 167 10.68 9.95 6.93
CA ILE A 167 9.54 9.05 7.12
C ILE A 167 10.09 7.63 7.18
N SER A 168 9.66 6.83 8.16
CA SER A 168 10.02 5.41 8.20
C SER A 168 9.18 4.58 7.22
N LEU A 169 9.62 3.35 6.96
CA LEU A 169 8.80 2.38 6.25
C LEU A 169 7.60 1.97 7.13
N PRO A 170 6.44 1.65 6.54
CA PRO A 170 5.31 1.10 7.25
C PRO A 170 5.54 -0.37 7.58
N GLU A 171 5.30 -0.68 8.85
CA GLU A 171 5.21 -2.02 9.40
C GLU A 171 3.79 -2.22 9.92
N GLY A 172 3.18 -3.35 9.64
CA GLY A 172 1.87 -3.64 10.21
C GLY A 172 1.46 -5.09 10.05
N GLY A 173 0.24 -5.39 10.45
CA GLY A 173 -0.22 -6.77 10.54
C GLY A 173 -1.22 -6.97 11.66
N THR A 174 -1.55 -8.22 11.95
CA THR A 174 -2.49 -8.61 13.01
C THR A 174 -1.82 -8.76 14.39
N GLN A 175 -0.58 -8.29 14.53
CA GLN A 175 0.23 -8.32 15.77
C GLN A 175 0.47 -9.73 16.34
N SER A 176 0.30 -10.77 15.52
CA SER A 176 0.64 -12.15 15.90
C SER A 176 2.15 -12.37 15.83
N SER A 177 2.73 -12.99 16.86
CA SER A 177 4.16 -13.38 16.86
C SER A 177 4.45 -14.65 16.06
N ASN A 178 3.42 -15.29 15.49
CA ASN A 178 3.57 -16.57 14.79
C ASN A 178 4.17 -16.42 13.38
N ILE A 179 4.17 -15.21 12.84
CA ILE A 179 4.86 -14.87 11.60
C ILE A 179 5.48 -13.49 11.76
N ASN A 180 6.74 -13.33 11.37
CA ASN A 180 7.41 -12.04 11.43
C ASN A 180 8.42 -11.90 10.28
N ILE A 181 8.30 -10.84 9.50
CA ILE A 181 9.31 -10.47 8.51
C ILE A 181 10.50 -9.91 9.27
N THR A 182 11.69 -10.44 9.01
CA THR A 182 12.91 -10.08 9.76
C THR A 182 13.90 -9.29 8.93
N LYS A 183 13.93 -9.54 7.62
CA LYS A 183 14.77 -8.81 6.69
C LYS A 183 14.13 -8.77 5.32
N LEU A 184 14.30 -7.64 4.66
CA LEU A 184 14.01 -7.46 3.25
C LEU A 184 15.27 -6.98 2.53
N THR A 185 15.61 -7.67 1.45
CA THR A 185 16.65 -7.26 0.51
C THR A 185 16.02 -6.97 -0.84
N ALA A 186 16.25 -5.76 -1.37
CA ALA A 186 15.83 -5.35 -2.70
C ALA A 186 17.06 -5.19 -3.60
N PHE A 187 17.11 -5.94 -4.70
CA PHE A 187 18.15 -5.83 -5.72
C PHE A 187 17.64 -4.92 -6.85
N LEU A 188 18.25 -3.74 -6.98
CA LEU A 188 17.81 -2.70 -7.90
C LEU A 188 18.46 -2.88 -9.29
N PRO A 189 17.83 -2.38 -10.37
CA PRO A 189 18.33 -2.58 -11.74
C PRO A 189 19.69 -1.93 -12.01
N ASN A 190 20.10 -0.97 -11.19
CA ASN A 190 21.39 -0.29 -11.29
C ASN A 190 22.52 -1.07 -10.60
N GLY A 191 22.22 -2.24 -10.00
CA GLY A 191 23.18 -3.05 -9.24
C GLY A 191 23.25 -2.72 -7.76
N ASP A 192 22.53 -1.69 -7.30
CA ASP A 192 22.48 -1.35 -5.88
C ASP A 192 21.61 -2.36 -5.11
N THR A 193 21.91 -2.51 -3.83
CA THR A 193 21.13 -3.33 -2.90
C THR A 193 20.58 -2.47 -1.78
N LEU A 194 19.33 -2.72 -1.45
CA LEU A 194 18.64 -2.12 -0.31
C LEU A 194 18.38 -3.21 0.72
N GLU A 195 18.94 -3.06 1.93
CA GLU A 195 18.68 -3.96 3.04
C GLU A 195 17.89 -3.24 4.15
N ILE A 196 16.79 -3.86 4.57
CA ILE A 196 15.89 -3.35 5.60
C ILE A 196 15.70 -4.46 6.64
N ASN A 197 16.13 -4.21 7.88
CA ASN A 197 15.96 -5.14 9.01
C ASN A 197 14.81 -4.73 9.96
N SER A 198 14.38 -3.47 9.87
CA SER A 198 13.30 -2.90 10.68
C SER A 198 12.68 -1.74 9.88
N PRO A 199 11.39 -1.80 9.50
CA PRO A 199 10.77 -0.75 8.72
C PRO A 199 10.73 0.58 9.49
N ASN A 200 10.46 0.50 10.78
CA ASN A 200 10.31 1.66 11.66
C ASN A 200 11.65 2.36 11.97
N ASP A 201 12.78 1.66 11.82
CA ASP A 201 14.13 2.24 11.94
C ASP A 201 14.75 2.63 10.60
N TYR A 202 14.11 2.27 9.48
CA TYR A 202 14.58 2.63 8.14
C TYR A 202 13.94 3.93 7.66
N TYR A 203 14.72 5.01 7.63
CA TYR A 203 14.24 6.35 7.30
C TYR A 203 14.53 6.78 5.87
N LEU A 204 13.44 7.16 5.19
CA LEU A 204 13.44 7.88 3.93
C LEU A 204 13.70 9.36 4.20
N VAL A 205 14.92 9.80 3.94
CA VAL A 205 15.32 11.18 4.22
C VAL A 205 14.99 12.08 3.04
N ARG A 206 14.29 13.16 3.33
CA ARG A 206 13.86 14.14 2.35
C ARG A 206 14.69 15.40 2.48
N HIS A 207 15.47 15.68 1.44
CA HIS A 207 16.01 17.02 1.26
C HIS A 207 15.00 17.90 0.53
N TRP A 208 14.86 19.14 1.00
CA TRP A 208 13.92 20.10 0.43
C TRP A 208 14.21 20.37 -1.05
N GLY A 209 13.14 20.39 -1.84
CA GLY A 209 13.20 20.53 -3.28
C GLY A 209 12.79 19.24 -3.99
N PHE A 210 13.63 18.79 -4.91
CA PHE A 210 13.27 17.75 -5.86
C PHE A 210 13.51 16.32 -5.33
N TRP A 211 12.65 15.39 -5.74
CA TRP A 211 12.63 13.98 -5.31
C TRP A 211 13.95 13.23 -5.56
N TRP A 212 14.77 13.62 -6.55
CA TRP A 212 16.09 13.01 -6.79
C TRP A 212 17.13 13.37 -5.71
N ARG A 213 16.83 14.31 -4.81
CA ARG A 213 17.63 14.61 -3.63
C ARG A 213 17.18 13.81 -2.41
N TRP A 214 16.17 12.95 -2.55
CA TRP A 214 15.72 12.09 -1.47
C TRP A 214 16.69 10.91 -1.35
N HIS A 215 17.11 10.62 -0.13
CA HIS A 215 17.95 9.46 0.14
C HIS A 215 17.09 8.30 0.60
N HIS A 216 17.60 7.09 0.39
CA HIS A 216 17.00 5.83 0.86
C HIS A 216 15.63 5.48 0.25
N ILE A 217 15.12 6.27 -0.70
CA ILE A 217 13.99 5.89 -1.56
C ILE A 217 14.54 5.31 -2.86
N PRO A 218 14.24 4.05 -3.20
CA PRO A 218 14.59 3.49 -4.49
C PRO A 218 14.01 4.32 -5.64
N VAL A 219 14.92 4.81 -6.49
CA VAL A 219 14.58 5.51 -7.72
C VAL A 219 14.81 4.56 -8.88
N ILE A 220 13.73 4.12 -9.50
CA ILE A 220 13.78 3.04 -10.48
C ILE A 220 13.20 3.55 -11.81
N PRO A 221 13.85 3.32 -12.96
CA PRO A 221 13.25 3.66 -14.25
C PRO A 221 11.96 2.88 -14.50
N LYS A 222 11.13 3.36 -15.44
CA LYS A 222 9.94 2.65 -15.88
C LYS A 222 10.27 1.25 -16.40
N ASN A 223 9.33 0.33 -16.20
CA ASN A 223 9.34 -0.99 -16.80
C ASN A 223 10.63 -1.79 -16.51
N GLN A 224 11.25 -1.57 -15.36
CA GLN A 224 12.43 -2.30 -14.89
C GLN A 224 12.04 -3.31 -13.83
N ASP A 225 12.82 -4.39 -13.76
CA ASP A 225 12.60 -5.47 -12.84
C ASP A 225 13.39 -5.26 -11.55
N VAL A 226 12.73 -5.45 -10.40
CA VAL A 226 13.32 -5.43 -9.07
C VAL A 226 13.10 -6.78 -8.44
N LEU A 227 14.18 -7.43 -8.01
CA LEU A 227 14.12 -8.67 -7.25
C LEU A 227 14.04 -8.34 -5.77
N LEU A 228 13.06 -8.93 -5.10
CA LEU A 228 12.86 -8.86 -3.66
C LEU A 228 13.18 -10.22 -3.06
N GLN A 229 13.97 -10.21 -2.00
CA GLN A 229 14.22 -11.36 -1.14
C GLN A 229 13.74 -11.03 0.27
N VAL A 230 12.85 -11.85 0.81
CA VAL A 230 12.22 -11.67 2.12
C VAL A 230 12.66 -12.80 3.03
N GLU A 231 13.27 -12.44 4.14
CA GLU A 231 13.58 -13.37 5.23
C GLU A 231 12.56 -13.20 6.33
N LEU A 232 11.91 -14.29 6.73
CA LEU A 232 10.91 -14.28 7.79
C LEU A 232 11.10 -15.44 8.75
N THR A 233 10.54 -15.26 9.94
CA THR A 233 10.37 -16.32 10.94
C THR A 233 8.92 -16.74 10.97
N SER A 234 8.67 -18.05 11.00
CA SER A 234 7.33 -18.63 11.11
C SER A 234 7.32 -19.70 12.19
N ALA A 235 6.26 -19.74 12.99
CA ALA A 235 6.04 -20.78 13.99
C ALA A 235 5.76 -22.16 13.34
N TYR A 236 5.47 -22.18 12.04
CA TYR A 236 5.00 -23.37 11.33
C TYR A 236 6.01 -23.86 10.30
N ALA A 237 6.13 -25.18 10.17
CA ALA A 237 7.07 -25.81 9.23
C ALA A 237 6.64 -25.64 7.76
N ASP A 238 5.33 -25.60 7.53
CA ASP A 238 4.69 -25.48 6.23
C ASP A 238 5.07 -24.19 5.48
N THR A 239 5.05 -24.21 4.15
CA THR A 239 5.28 -23.02 3.33
C THR A 239 4.21 -21.95 3.58
N ASP A 240 4.61 -20.78 4.06
CA ASP A 240 3.74 -19.62 4.26
C ASP A 240 3.27 -19.02 2.93
N PHE A 241 2.12 -18.34 2.97
CA PHE A 241 1.55 -17.59 1.87
C PHE A 241 2.08 -16.15 1.89
N VAL A 242 3.20 -15.95 1.19
CA VAL A 242 3.84 -14.63 1.06
C VAL A 242 3.49 -14.03 -0.30
N THR A 243 3.02 -12.79 -0.28
CA THR A 243 2.56 -12.08 -1.48
C THR A 243 3.11 -10.69 -1.57
N LEU A 244 3.22 -10.21 -2.81
CA LEU A 244 3.62 -8.88 -3.19
C LEU A 244 2.45 -8.18 -3.88
N THR A 245 2.03 -7.06 -3.35
CA THR A 245 1.02 -6.19 -3.95
C THR A 245 1.69 -4.86 -4.32
N TYR A 246 1.63 -4.46 -5.59
CA TYR A 246 2.36 -3.30 -6.07
C TYR A 246 1.69 -2.60 -7.26
N GLY A 247 2.18 -1.40 -7.57
CA GLY A 247 1.83 -0.67 -8.81
C GLY A 247 0.52 0.11 -8.75
N ALA A 248 -0.23 0.08 -7.64
CA ALA A 248 -1.43 0.90 -7.53
C ALA A 248 -1.04 2.39 -7.54
N ASN A 249 -1.66 3.17 -8.44
CA ASN A 249 -1.52 4.62 -8.43
C ASN A 249 -2.34 5.23 -7.26
N ARG A 250 -2.33 6.57 -7.13
CA ARG A 250 -3.09 7.26 -6.06
C ARG A 250 -4.61 7.02 -6.08
N LEU A 251 -5.16 6.57 -7.21
CA LEU A 251 -6.56 6.21 -7.38
C LEU A 251 -6.82 4.70 -7.16
N GLY A 252 -5.80 3.93 -6.74
CA GLY A 252 -5.90 2.49 -6.55
C GLY A 252 -5.92 1.67 -7.84
N MET A 253 -5.69 2.27 -9.01
CA MET A 253 -5.72 1.58 -10.30
C MET A 253 -4.37 0.92 -10.63
N HIS A 254 -4.40 -0.11 -11.48
CA HIS A 254 -3.23 -0.85 -11.99
C HIS A 254 -2.46 -1.67 -10.94
N ARG A 255 -3.09 -1.92 -9.80
CA ARG A 255 -2.54 -2.82 -8.78
C ARG A 255 -2.34 -4.21 -9.36
N THR A 256 -1.17 -4.78 -9.11
CA THR A 256 -0.80 -6.14 -9.47
C THR A 256 -0.44 -6.90 -8.19
N LYS A 257 -0.72 -8.20 -8.18
CA LYS A 257 -0.40 -9.09 -7.06
C LYS A 257 0.46 -10.25 -7.58
N LYS A 258 1.49 -10.64 -6.84
CA LYS A 258 2.34 -11.83 -7.13
C LYS A 258 2.62 -12.64 -5.86
N LYS A 259 2.72 -13.96 -5.97
CA LYS A 259 3.12 -14.84 -4.86
C LYS A 259 4.62 -14.95 -4.81
N PHE A 260 5.25 -14.88 -3.65
CA PHE A 260 6.67 -15.24 -3.56
C PHE A 260 6.88 -16.75 -3.65
N GLU A 261 8.05 -17.13 -4.15
CA GLU A 261 8.52 -18.50 -4.18
C GLU A 261 9.42 -18.76 -2.98
N LEU A 262 9.24 -19.90 -2.30
CA LEU A 262 10.10 -20.30 -1.19
C LEU A 262 11.44 -20.80 -1.74
N ILE A 263 12.53 -20.17 -1.31
CA ILE A 263 13.90 -20.54 -1.68
C ILE A 263 14.52 -21.47 -0.65
N SER A 264 14.33 -21.18 0.64
CA SER A 264 14.85 -22.02 1.72
C SER A 264 14.00 -21.95 2.97
N SER A 265 14.02 -23.04 3.76
CA SER A 265 13.38 -23.13 5.07
C SER A 265 14.31 -23.92 5.99
N THR A 266 14.70 -23.31 7.10
CA THR A 266 15.61 -23.91 8.09
C THR A 266 15.02 -23.79 9.48
N GLN A 267 14.98 -24.88 10.22
CA GLN A 267 14.48 -24.85 11.60
C GLN A 267 15.55 -24.22 12.51
N ASN A 268 15.15 -23.23 13.31
CA ASN A 268 15.98 -22.56 14.29
C ASN A 268 15.25 -22.52 15.64
N GLY A 269 15.57 -23.47 16.52
CA GLY A 269 14.85 -23.65 17.78
C GLY A 269 13.38 -24.05 17.54
N SER A 270 12.46 -23.24 18.07
CA SER A 270 11.01 -23.45 17.95
C SER A 270 10.38 -22.78 16.72
N VAL A 271 11.16 -22.09 15.90
CA VAL A 271 10.68 -21.38 14.70
C VAL A 271 11.40 -21.86 13.44
N PHE A 272 10.86 -21.49 12.29
CA PHE A 272 11.42 -21.76 10.98
C PHE A 272 11.83 -20.44 10.32
N ASN A 273 13.11 -20.31 10.02
CA ASN A 273 13.67 -19.23 9.23
C ASN A 273 13.49 -19.57 7.76
N LYS A 274 12.75 -18.72 7.04
CA LYS A 274 12.40 -18.94 5.64
C LYS A 274 12.83 -17.77 4.78
N VAL A 275 13.27 -18.08 3.57
CA VAL A 275 13.67 -17.10 2.56
C VAL A 275 12.77 -17.25 1.34
N TYR A 276 12.19 -16.13 0.92
CA TYR A 276 11.25 -16.04 -0.19
C TYR A 276 11.76 -15.06 -1.24
N GLU A 277 11.54 -15.35 -2.53
CA GLU A 277 11.92 -14.46 -3.63
C GLU A 277 10.76 -14.14 -4.58
N GLN A 278 10.74 -12.91 -5.08
CA GLN A 278 9.86 -12.49 -6.16
C GLN A 278 10.41 -11.26 -6.88
N THR A 279 10.17 -11.22 -8.19
CA THR A 279 10.50 -10.07 -9.04
C THR A 279 9.24 -9.31 -9.44
N TYR A 280 9.27 -8.00 -9.30
CA TYR A 280 8.22 -7.13 -9.84
C TYR A 280 8.76 -6.16 -10.87
N ARG A 281 7.88 -5.76 -11.79
CA ARG A 281 8.19 -4.80 -12.83
C ARG A 281 7.60 -3.44 -12.46
N THR A 282 8.42 -2.39 -12.46
CA THR A 282 7.97 -1.04 -12.13
C THR A 282 6.93 -0.52 -13.13
N HIS A 283 6.08 0.38 -12.64
CA HIS A 283 5.00 0.96 -13.45
C HIS A 283 5.54 1.70 -14.68
N GLN A 284 4.73 1.80 -15.73
CA GLN A 284 5.03 2.61 -16.92
C GLN A 284 4.89 4.13 -16.71
N TYR A 285 4.30 4.55 -15.59
CA TYR A 285 4.00 5.96 -15.31
C TYR A 285 4.90 6.45 -14.19
N VAL A 286 5.27 7.73 -14.29
CA VAL A 286 6.12 8.39 -13.30
C VAL A 286 5.30 8.65 -12.04
N GLY A 287 5.87 8.37 -10.88
CA GLY A 287 5.20 8.63 -9.61
C GLY A 287 5.73 7.83 -8.44
N PHE A 288 5.14 8.09 -7.28
CA PHE A 288 5.34 7.30 -6.07
C PHE A 288 4.37 6.12 -6.05
N TYR A 289 4.90 4.97 -5.70
CA TYR A 289 4.19 3.72 -5.57
C TYR A 289 4.69 2.99 -4.32
N HIS A 290 3.91 2.02 -3.86
CA HIS A 290 4.33 1.08 -2.81
C HIS A 290 4.36 -0.33 -3.35
N ALA A 291 5.41 -1.05 -2.97
CA ALA A 291 5.44 -2.50 -2.95
C ALA A 291 5.07 -2.92 -1.53
N ILE A 292 4.05 -3.76 -1.36
CA ILE A 292 3.60 -4.24 -0.07
C ILE A 292 3.73 -5.74 -0.04
N ILE A 293 4.44 -6.21 0.97
CA ILE A 293 4.69 -7.61 1.22
C ILE A 293 3.75 -8.01 2.33
N ASN A 294 2.93 -9.03 2.09
CA ASN A 294 2.08 -9.63 3.11
C ASN A 294 2.51 -11.07 3.30
N ALA A 295 2.85 -11.45 4.53
CA ALA A 295 3.20 -12.80 4.92
C ALA A 295 2.10 -13.36 5.83
N MET A 296 1.50 -14.48 5.44
CA MET A 296 0.49 -15.19 6.23
C MET A 296 0.91 -16.65 6.38
N PRO A 297 0.81 -17.27 7.56
CA PRO A 297 0.95 -18.71 7.71
C PRO A 297 0.00 -19.47 6.80
N LYS A 298 0.40 -20.67 6.38
CA LYS A 298 -0.40 -21.54 5.52
C LYS A 298 -1.86 -21.66 6.00
N GLN A 299 -2.09 -22.01 7.27
CA GLN A 299 -3.46 -22.23 7.76
C GLN A 299 -4.39 -21.02 7.59
N VAL A 300 -3.87 -19.78 7.60
CA VAL A 300 -4.70 -18.57 7.45
C VAL A 300 -5.44 -18.59 6.11
N VAL A 301 -4.81 -19.13 5.08
CA VAL A 301 -5.32 -19.12 3.72
C VAL A 301 -6.06 -20.41 3.37
N PHE A 302 -5.73 -21.51 4.03
CA PHE A 302 -6.19 -22.81 3.58
C PHE A 302 -7.03 -23.62 4.57
N ASP A 303 -7.19 -23.14 5.78
CA ASP A 303 -8.20 -23.59 6.74
C ASP A 303 -9.31 -22.52 6.76
N ASP A 304 -10.59 -22.87 6.80
CA ASP A 304 -11.71 -21.90 6.83
C ASP A 304 -11.90 -21.30 8.22
N ALA A 305 -11.46 -22.00 9.26
CA ALA A 305 -11.66 -21.61 10.65
C ALA A 305 -10.48 -20.84 11.24
N ALA A 306 -9.26 -21.03 10.72
CA ALA A 306 -8.06 -20.39 11.26
C ALA A 306 -8.19 -18.85 11.27
N PRO A 307 -7.86 -18.17 12.40
CA PRO A 307 -7.87 -16.72 12.46
C PRO A 307 -6.81 -16.11 11.54
N VAL A 308 -6.99 -14.86 11.14
CA VAL A 308 -6.03 -14.18 10.25
C VAL A 308 -4.79 -13.76 11.05
N GLU A 309 -3.67 -14.38 10.69
CA GLU A 309 -2.32 -14.02 11.12
C GLU A 309 -1.59 -13.43 9.92
N MET A 310 -1.11 -12.18 10.04
CA MET A 310 -0.43 -11.50 8.94
C MET A 310 0.62 -10.54 9.47
N GLU A 311 1.77 -10.52 8.81
CA GLU A 311 2.78 -9.47 8.92
C GLU A 311 2.95 -8.79 7.56
N SER A 312 3.10 -7.47 7.56
CA SER A 312 3.04 -6.63 6.38
C SER A 312 4.09 -5.53 6.40
N TRP A 313 4.97 -5.51 5.41
CA TRP A 313 5.95 -4.45 5.21
C TRP A 313 5.67 -3.70 3.91
N GLY A 314 5.77 -2.36 3.93
CA GLY A 314 5.66 -1.56 2.71
C GLY A 314 6.98 -0.88 2.32
N ILE A 315 7.29 -0.89 1.03
CA ILE A 315 8.46 -0.21 0.49
C ILE A 315 7.99 0.80 -0.54
N PRO A 316 8.10 2.10 -0.26
CA PRO A 316 7.87 3.11 -1.28
C PRO A 316 9.02 3.10 -2.27
N TYR A 317 8.69 3.32 -3.53
CA TYR A 317 9.65 3.57 -4.58
C TYR A 317 9.14 4.66 -5.51
N PHE A 318 10.07 5.34 -6.16
CA PHE A 318 9.77 6.35 -7.17
C PHE A 318 10.09 5.80 -8.55
N VAL A 319 9.10 5.81 -9.44
CA VAL A 319 9.30 5.51 -10.85
C VAL A 319 9.71 6.78 -11.58
N ARG A 320 10.93 6.80 -12.15
CA ARG A 320 11.45 7.94 -12.91
C ARG A 320 11.21 7.80 -14.42
N PRO A 321 11.22 8.93 -15.17
CA PRO A 321 10.93 8.97 -16.60
C PRO A 321 11.67 7.97 -17.46
#